data_AF-A0A366WSU7-F1
#
_entry.id   AF-A0A366WSU7-F1
#
_cell.length_a   1.000
_cell.length_b   1.000
_cell.length_c   1.000
_cell.angle_alpha   90.00
_cell.angle_beta   90.00
_cell.angle_gamma   90.00
#
_symmetry.space_group_name_H-M   'P 1'
#
loop_
_entity.id
_entity.type
_entity.pdbx_description
1 polymer ?
#
loop_
_entity_poly.entity_id
_entity_poly.type
_entity_poly.pdbx_seq_one_letter_code
_entity_poly.pdbx_strand_id
1 'polypeptide(L)'
;MFGDHLITTSTEGLQPLGSAAQRSYELVSGTLRDRLSPAHAVLLAEPVAAEHGDQIDWHAPISGHIVRLLDLTASEQKLVRLELAQRISEILEESKILRANPDPSMQRLGEALTNVVEVPSEAMIYVVKTATGLHPVLVHWAWVQDEQTRVRGVLTSMIARPTPIEPATPPRSVWANPIWRWVVLLGWLLLAAVLGLILWLMVYPCGLSPWGPEYCKKEEQALAALYSEQYVIADRILQVEREIALADRRCIAVIPVAPAKEIKPKPEKKGALPIDLNGVSRRFAGLASALYTPLNRTRSGN
;
A
#
# COMPACT_ATOMS: atom_id res chain seq x y z
N MET A 1 -6.12 3.86 30.94
CA MET A 1 -6.95 4.93 31.54
C MET A 1 -6.87 6.05 30.53
N PHE A 2 -7.96 6.32 29.81
CA PHE A 2 -7.99 7.42 28.84
C PHE A 2 -7.77 8.72 29.62
N GLY A 3 -6.93 9.61 29.11
CA GLY A 3 -6.76 10.91 29.75
C GLY A 3 -7.93 11.85 29.41
N ASP A 4 -7.78 13.11 29.79
CA ASP A 4 -8.89 14.07 29.78
C ASP A 4 -9.37 14.33 28.34
N HIS A 5 -10.68 14.29 28.11
CA HIS A 5 -11.26 14.55 26.78
C HIS A 5 -10.99 16.00 26.35
N LEU A 6 -10.43 16.17 25.14
CA LEU A 6 -10.12 17.46 24.53
C LEU A 6 -11.29 17.97 23.68
N ILE A 7 -11.65 17.19 22.66
CA ILE A 7 -12.63 17.55 21.64
C ILE A 7 -13.05 16.32 20.82
N THR A 8 -14.29 16.31 20.35
CA THR A 8 -14.78 15.41 19.31
C THR A 8 -14.71 16.11 17.94
N THR A 9 -14.10 15.46 16.94
CA THR A 9 -13.96 16.02 15.58
C THR A 9 -14.35 15.03 14.49
N SER A 10 -14.63 15.55 13.28
CA SER A 10 -14.82 14.76 12.06
C SER A 10 -13.56 14.77 11.20
N THR A 11 -13.34 13.71 10.43
CA THR A 11 -12.27 13.65 9.41
C THR A 11 -12.72 14.19 8.04
N GLU A 12 -13.95 14.70 7.92
CA GLU A 12 -14.45 15.29 6.69
C GLU A 12 -13.56 16.45 6.23
N GLY A 13 -13.18 16.44 4.95
CA GLY A 13 -12.30 17.46 4.38
C GLY A 13 -10.84 17.38 4.86
N LEU A 14 -10.43 16.28 5.50
CA LEU A 14 -9.05 16.02 5.88
C LEU A 14 -8.46 14.85 5.09
N GLN A 15 -7.18 14.98 4.75
CA GLN A 15 -6.39 13.93 4.12
C GLN A 15 -5.42 13.32 5.13
N PRO A 16 -5.44 11.99 5.36
CA PRO A 16 -4.49 11.34 6.25
C PRO A 16 -3.11 11.23 5.58
N LEU A 17 -2.05 11.41 6.37
CA LEU A 17 -0.68 11.23 5.92
C LEU A 17 -0.15 9.83 6.29
N GLY A 18 0.25 9.05 5.29
CA GLY A 18 0.70 7.68 5.47
C GLY A 18 -0.41 6.68 5.78
N SER A 19 -0.02 5.43 6.00
CA SER A 19 -0.96 4.34 6.30
C SER A 19 -1.58 4.44 7.70
N ALA A 20 -2.71 3.76 7.91
CA ALA A 20 -3.33 3.67 9.24
C ALA A 20 -2.37 3.09 10.30
N ALA A 21 -1.52 2.13 9.91
CA ALA A 21 -0.52 1.54 10.81
C ALA A 21 0.56 2.56 11.21
N GLN A 22 1.00 3.41 10.28
CA GLN A 22 1.96 4.50 10.56
C GLN A 22 1.35 5.57 11.47
N ARG A 23 0.03 5.72 11.48
CA ARG A 23 -0.72 6.62 12.37
C ARG A 23 -1.26 5.93 13.63
N SER A 24 -0.70 4.78 14.02
CA SER A 24 -1.06 4.14 15.28
C SER A 24 -0.54 4.98 16.46
N TYR A 25 -1.45 5.41 17.34
CA TYR A 25 -1.10 6.21 18.51
C TYR A 25 -0.09 5.49 19.41
N GLU A 26 -0.30 4.21 19.70
CA GLU A 26 0.61 3.41 20.55
C GLU A 26 2.01 3.29 19.95
N LEU A 27 2.09 3.08 18.62
CA LEU A 27 3.37 2.98 17.92
C LEU A 27 4.13 4.31 18.01
N VAL A 28 3.47 5.42 17.66
CA VAL A 28 4.13 6.72 17.55
C VAL A 28 4.44 7.30 18.92
N SER A 29 3.48 7.33 19.84
CA SER A 29 3.69 7.85 21.19
C SER A 29 4.71 7.01 21.97
N GLY A 30 4.70 5.69 21.82
CA GLY A 30 5.72 4.79 22.38
C GLY A 30 7.11 5.08 21.81
N THR A 31 7.22 5.21 20.49
CA THR A 31 8.50 5.55 19.84
C THR A 31 9.04 6.90 20.32
N LEU A 32 8.19 7.93 20.39
CA LEU A 32 8.59 9.26 20.85
C LEU A 32 9.05 9.23 22.32
N ARG A 33 8.36 8.47 23.17
CA ARG A 33 8.73 8.29 24.57
C ARG A 33 10.09 7.62 24.72
N ASP A 34 10.31 6.53 23.97
CA ASP A 34 11.48 5.68 24.11
C ASP A 34 12.74 6.28 23.49
N ARG A 35 12.59 7.01 22.38
CA ARG A 35 13.73 7.56 21.61
C ARG A 35 14.07 9.00 21.97
N LEU A 36 13.09 9.80 22.39
CA LEU A 36 13.29 11.20 22.75
C LEU A 36 13.03 11.42 24.23
N SER A 37 11.77 11.59 24.63
CA SER A 37 11.39 11.71 26.03
C SER A 37 9.88 11.59 26.23
N PRO A 38 9.40 11.33 27.46
CA PRO A 38 7.97 11.31 27.77
C PRO A 38 7.24 12.60 27.37
N ALA A 39 7.92 13.74 27.43
CA ALA A 39 7.32 15.02 27.07
C ALA A 39 7.03 15.15 25.55
N HIS A 40 7.73 14.40 24.69
CA HIS A 40 7.42 14.32 23.25
C HIS A 40 6.16 13.48 23.00
N ALA A 41 5.99 12.39 23.75
CA ALA A 41 4.80 11.55 23.63
C ALA A 41 3.53 12.29 24.07
N VAL A 42 3.65 13.17 25.06
CA VAL A 42 2.53 13.99 25.57
C VAL A 42 1.98 14.97 24.51
N LEU A 43 2.75 15.29 23.47
CA LEU A 43 2.30 16.14 22.37
C LEU A 43 1.12 15.56 21.60
N LEU A 44 0.90 14.25 21.64
CA LEU A 44 -0.09 13.60 20.78
C LEU A 44 -1.35 13.32 21.58
N ALA A 45 -2.49 13.84 21.11
CA ALA A 45 -3.78 13.40 21.62
C ALA A 45 -4.05 11.96 21.16
N GLU A 46 -4.61 11.14 22.04
CA GLU A 46 -5.06 9.79 21.73
C GLU A 46 -6.39 9.86 20.94
N PRO A 47 -6.45 9.30 19.71
CA PRO A 47 -7.68 9.20 18.95
C PRO A 47 -8.49 7.98 19.40
N VAL A 48 -9.72 8.21 19.84
CA VAL A 48 -10.69 7.16 20.19
C VAL A 48 -11.88 7.29 19.24
N ALA A 49 -12.31 6.18 18.64
CA ALA A 49 -13.49 6.20 17.80
C ALA A 49 -14.72 6.52 18.66
N ALA A 50 -15.48 7.55 18.27
CA ALA A 50 -16.73 7.91 18.93
C ALA A 50 -17.78 6.80 18.73
N GLU A 51 -18.81 6.76 19.58
CA GLU A 51 -19.84 5.70 19.56
C GLU A 51 -20.50 5.47 18.19
N HIS A 52 -20.61 6.50 17.36
CA HIS A 52 -21.29 6.45 16.07
C HIS A 52 -20.34 6.24 14.88
N GLY A 53 -19.02 6.13 15.13
CA GLY A 53 -17.99 5.71 14.17
C GLY A 53 -17.60 6.72 13.09
N ASP A 54 -18.30 7.86 12.98
CA ASP A 54 -18.03 8.94 12.03
C ASP A 54 -17.16 10.07 12.61
N GLN A 55 -16.97 10.06 13.93
CA GLN A 55 -16.21 11.06 14.68
C GLN A 55 -15.10 10.42 15.50
N ILE A 56 -14.13 11.25 15.86
CA ILE A 56 -12.97 10.88 16.69
C ILE A 56 -13.02 11.73 17.95
N ASP A 57 -13.09 11.07 19.10
CA ASP A 57 -12.86 11.67 20.40
C ASP A 57 -11.36 11.73 20.67
N TRP A 58 -10.85 12.93 20.88
CA TRP A 58 -9.43 13.15 21.16
C TRP A 58 -9.23 13.34 22.66
N HIS A 59 -8.28 12.59 23.22
CA HIS A 59 -7.97 12.64 24.65
C HIS A 59 -6.54 13.10 24.87
N ALA A 60 -6.34 14.01 25.82
CA ALA A 60 -5.01 14.41 26.25
C ALA A 60 -4.38 13.26 27.05
N PRO A 61 -3.08 12.97 26.87
CA PRO A 61 -2.39 11.91 27.65
C PRO A 61 -2.11 12.30 29.11
N ILE A 62 -2.35 13.56 29.48
CA ILE A 62 -2.17 14.11 30.82
C ILE A 62 -3.42 14.88 31.24
N SER A 63 -3.69 14.94 32.54
CA SER A 63 -4.82 15.68 33.09
C SER A 63 -4.46 17.13 33.41
N GLY A 64 -5.43 18.03 33.26
CA GLY A 64 -5.27 19.46 33.56
C GLY A 64 -6.35 20.33 32.93
N HIS A 65 -6.19 21.65 33.04
CA HIS A 65 -7.15 22.57 32.45
C HIS A 65 -6.85 22.77 30.96
N ILE A 66 -7.76 22.33 30.10
CA ILE A 66 -7.62 22.34 28.65
C ILE A 66 -8.07 23.69 28.09
N VAL A 67 -7.22 24.31 27.26
CA VAL A 67 -7.52 25.55 26.55
C VAL A 67 -6.97 25.44 25.12
N ARG A 68 -7.64 26.01 24.12
CA ARG A 68 -7.10 26.08 22.75
C ARG A 68 -5.91 27.03 22.71
N LEU A 69 -4.91 26.75 21.88
CA LEU A 69 -3.75 27.64 21.73
C LEU A 69 -4.19 29.08 21.41
N LEU A 70 -5.16 29.23 20.51
CA LEU A 70 -5.65 30.53 20.05
C LEU A 70 -6.40 31.34 21.12
N ASP A 71 -6.90 30.67 22.16
CA ASP A 71 -7.65 31.31 23.26
C ASP A 71 -6.72 31.75 24.42
N LEU A 72 -5.42 31.44 24.35
CA LEU A 72 -4.42 31.89 25.32
C LEU A 72 -4.04 33.36 25.11
N THR A 73 -3.44 33.96 26.14
CA THR A 73 -2.84 35.30 26.00
C THR A 73 -1.68 35.29 25.00
N ALA A 74 -1.40 36.42 24.34
CA ALA A 74 -0.34 36.49 23.34
C ALA A 74 1.06 36.08 23.88
N SER A 75 1.33 36.36 25.16
CA SER A 75 2.57 35.93 25.83
C SER A 75 2.62 34.41 26.04
N GLU A 76 1.55 33.80 26.53
CA GLU A 76 1.46 32.35 26.69
C GLU A 76 1.54 31.64 25.34
N GLN A 77 0.85 32.15 24.32
CA GLN A 77 0.93 31.61 22.96
C GLN A 77 2.36 31.60 22.42
N LYS A 78 3.13 32.68 22.65
CA LYS A 78 4.52 32.76 22.21
C LYS A 78 5.39 31.71 22.92
N LEU A 79 5.20 31.51 24.22
CA LEU A 79 5.91 30.50 24.99
C LEU A 79 5.61 29.08 24.48
N VAL A 80 4.32 28.78 24.27
CA VAL A 80 3.90 27.47 23.77
C VAL A 80 4.40 27.22 22.35
N ARG A 81 4.35 28.22 21.45
CA ARG A 81 4.89 28.08 20.08
C ARG A 81 6.40 27.84 20.08
N LEU A 82 7.15 28.48 20.98
CA LEU A 82 8.58 28.27 21.11
C LEU A 82 8.90 26.84 21.57
N GLU A 83 8.20 26.36 22.60
CA GLU A 83 8.34 24.99 23.08
C GLU A 83 7.96 23.96 22.00
N LEU A 84 6.83 24.18 21.31
CA LEU A 84 6.38 23.30 20.24
C LEU A 84 7.39 23.26 19.08
N ALA A 85 7.93 24.42 18.67
CA ALA A 85 8.95 24.49 17.63
C ALA A 85 10.21 23.70 18.00
N GLN A 86 10.67 23.81 19.25
CA GLN A 86 11.80 23.03 19.73
C GLN A 86 11.52 21.53 19.64
N ARG A 87 10.40 21.07 20.20
CA ARG A 87 10.06 19.62 20.21
C ARG A 87 9.85 19.06 18.81
N ILE A 88 9.19 19.81 17.92
CA ILE A 88 9.02 19.43 16.52
C ILE A 88 10.40 19.31 15.84
N SER A 89 11.33 20.22 16.11
CA SER A 89 12.67 20.14 15.54
C SER A 89 13.42 18.87 15.97
N GLU A 90 13.33 18.49 17.26
CA GLU A 90 13.93 17.27 17.80
C GLU A 90 13.30 16.00 17.17
N ILE A 91 11.96 15.98 16.99
CA ILE A 91 11.25 14.90 16.29
C ILE A 91 11.71 14.79 14.84
N LEU A 92 11.82 15.91 14.14
CA LEU A 92 12.24 15.94 12.74
C LEU A 92 13.70 15.51 12.57
N GLU A 93 14.58 15.84 13.52
CA GLU A 93 15.95 15.33 13.53
C GLU A 93 15.99 13.80 13.70
N GLU A 94 15.26 13.26 14.67
CA GLU A 94 15.18 11.81 14.87
C GLU A 94 14.56 11.10 13.65
N SER A 95 13.55 11.72 13.03
CA SER A 95 12.94 11.21 11.80
C SER A 95 13.95 11.07 10.66
N LYS A 96 14.88 12.04 10.52
CA LYS A 96 15.94 12.01 9.50
C LYS A 96 16.93 10.89 9.77
N ILE A 97 17.30 10.69 11.03
CA ILE A 97 18.20 9.59 11.45
C ILE A 97 17.57 8.24 11.09
N LEU A 98 16.29 8.04 11.41
CA LEU A 98 15.56 6.81 11.10
C LEU A 98 15.42 6.57 9.59
N ARG A 99 15.17 7.62 8.81
CA ARG A 99 15.07 7.54 7.34
C ARG A 99 16.40 7.26 6.64
N ALA A 100 17.52 7.63 7.25
CA ALA A 100 18.85 7.32 6.73
C ALA A 100 19.28 5.86 7.02
N ASN A 101 18.56 5.14 7.87
CA ASN A 101 18.84 3.75 8.20
C ASN A 101 18.55 2.84 6.98
N PRO A 102 19.37 1.80 6.69
CA PRO A 102 19.12 0.86 5.60
C PRO A 102 17.92 -0.07 5.85
N ASP A 103 17.46 -0.24 7.09
CA ASP A 103 16.31 -1.06 7.42
C ASP A 103 14.98 -0.39 6.97
N PRO A 104 14.20 -1.01 6.06
CA PRO A 104 12.92 -0.46 5.60
C PRO A 104 11.89 -0.24 6.72
N SER A 105 11.99 -0.96 7.84
CA SER A 105 11.12 -0.75 9.00
C SER A 105 11.43 0.59 9.69
N MET A 106 12.72 0.91 9.86
CA MET A 106 13.18 2.17 10.43
C MET A 106 12.86 3.34 9.49
N GLN A 107 13.01 3.15 8.17
CA GLN A 107 12.63 4.18 7.20
C GLN A 107 11.14 4.52 7.28
N ARG A 108 10.26 3.52 7.35
CA ARG A 108 8.81 3.72 7.51
C ARG A 108 8.45 4.38 8.83
N LEU A 109 9.19 4.08 9.90
CA LEU A 109 9.03 4.74 11.19
C LEU A 109 9.44 6.22 11.10
N GLY A 110 10.57 6.52 10.46
CA GLY A 110 10.99 7.91 10.26
C GLY A 110 10.02 8.70 9.36
N GLU A 111 9.39 8.07 8.36
CA GLU A 111 8.29 8.69 7.61
C GLU A 111 7.08 8.97 8.52
N ALA A 112 6.69 8.02 9.37
CA ALA A 112 5.60 8.23 10.34
C ALA A 112 5.89 9.40 11.30
N LEU A 113 7.12 9.51 11.81
CA LEU A 113 7.54 10.65 12.64
C LEU A 113 7.60 11.97 11.86
N THR A 114 7.90 11.94 10.56
CA THR A 114 7.81 13.14 9.72
C THR A 114 6.36 13.60 9.63
N ASN A 115 5.41 12.67 9.48
CA ASN A 115 4.00 12.99 9.32
C ASN A 115 3.33 13.45 10.63
N VAL A 116 3.79 12.97 11.80
CA VAL A 116 3.12 13.23 13.08
C VAL A 116 3.10 14.72 13.48
N VAL A 117 4.07 15.51 12.99
CA VAL A 117 4.15 16.94 13.31
C VAL A 117 3.22 17.80 12.45
N GLU A 118 2.61 17.21 11.42
CA GLU A 118 1.65 17.88 10.54
C GLU A 118 0.25 17.87 11.18
N VAL A 119 -0.37 19.04 11.20
CA VAL A 119 -1.75 19.25 11.66
C VAL A 119 -2.50 20.14 10.66
N PRO A 120 -3.84 20.02 10.53
CA PRO A 120 -4.60 20.77 9.52
C PRO A 120 -4.60 22.29 9.70
N SER A 121 -4.44 22.79 10.94
CA SER A 121 -4.36 24.22 11.25
C SER A 121 -3.96 24.43 12.72
N GLU A 122 -3.56 25.66 13.10
CA GLU A 122 -3.34 26.03 14.51
C GLU A 122 -4.58 25.84 15.40
N ALA A 123 -5.78 25.80 14.82
CA ALA A 123 -7.02 25.55 15.57
C ALA A 123 -7.09 24.14 16.19
N MET A 124 -6.25 23.22 15.72
CA MET A 124 -6.13 21.85 16.22
C MET A 124 -5.03 21.69 17.30
N ILE A 125 -4.49 22.80 17.79
CA ILE A 125 -3.50 22.80 18.87
C ILE A 125 -4.19 23.21 20.17
N TYR A 126 -4.12 22.32 21.15
CA TYR A 126 -4.63 22.52 22.51
C TYR A 126 -3.46 22.63 23.48
N VAL A 127 -3.74 23.17 24.66
CA VAL A 127 -2.77 23.32 25.74
C VAL A 127 -3.40 22.83 27.02
N VAL A 128 -2.74 21.88 27.68
CA VAL A 128 -3.13 21.41 29.01
C VAL A 128 -2.34 22.21 30.03
N LYS A 129 -3.03 23.08 30.78
CA LYS A 129 -2.44 23.82 31.89
C LYS A 129 -2.38 22.92 33.12
N THR A 130 -1.18 22.71 33.63
CA THR A 130 -0.91 21.92 34.83
C THR A 130 -0.16 22.77 35.85
N ALA A 131 0.05 22.24 37.07
CA ALA A 131 0.89 22.90 38.06
C ALA A 131 2.35 23.10 37.61
N THR A 132 2.83 22.30 36.65
CA THR A 132 4.22 22.32 36.19
C THR A 132 4.44 23.19 34.95
N GLY A 133 3.37 23.61 34.27
CA GLY A 133 3.47 24.45 33.07
C GLY A 133 2.34 24.25 32.07
N LEU A 134 2.58 24.78 30.87
CA LEU A 134 1.69 24.71 29.71
C LEU A 134 2.19 23.60 28.78
N HIS A 135 1.38 22.56 28.56
CA HIS A 135 1.78 21.43 27.73
C HIS A 135 0.99 21.44 26.42
N PRO A 136 1.61 21.66 25.25
CA PRO A 136 0.90 21.59 23.97
C PRO A 136 0.50 20.16 23.64
N VAL A 137 -0.70 20.00 23.07
CA VAL A 137 -1.25 18.73 22.59
C VAL A 137 -1.88 18.94 21.22
N LEU A 138 -1.50 18.09 20.26
CA LEU A 138 -1.91 18.12 18.87
C LEU A 138 -3.11 17.20 18.67
N VAL A 139 -4.17 17.75 18.07
CA VAL A 139 -5.33 17.03 17.56
C VAL A 139 -5.16 16.89 16.04
N HIS A 140 -5.65 15.78 15.46
CA HIS A 140 -5.45 15.50 14.03
C HIS A 140 -3.98 15.49 13.58
N TRP A 141 -3.06 15.07 14.45
CA TRP A 141 -1.69 14.81 14.03
C TRP A 141 -1.63 13.78 12.89
N ALA A 142 -0.71 13.98 11.94
CA ALA A 142 -0.64 13.23 10.69
C ALA A 142 -1.89 13.33 9.79
N TRP A 143 -2.57 14.48 9.84
CA TRP A 143 -3.61 14.88 8.88
C TRP A 143 -3.35 16.28 8.36
N VAL A 144 -3.73 16.52 7.11
CA VAL A 144 -3.71 17.84 6.47
C VAL A 144 -5.10 18.15 5.91
N GLN A 145 -5.36 19.41 5.54
CA GLN A 145 -6.60 19.75 4.84
C GLN A 145 -6.60 19.12 3.45
N ASP A 146 -7.73 18.55 3.04
CA ASP A 146 -7.91 18.00 1.70
C ASP A 146 -8.26 19.13 0.72
N GLU A 147 -7.23 19.74 0.12
CA GLU A 147 -7.40 20.78 -0.90
C GLU A 147 -8.09 20.28 -2.18
N GLN A 148 -8.16 18.95 -2.41
CA GLN A 148 -8.77 18.33 -3.60
C GLN A 148 -10.30 18.29 -3.52
N THR A 149 -10.90 18.51 -2.35
CA THR A 149 -12.38 18.55 -2.19
C THR A 149 -13.04 19.72 -2.95
N ARG A 150 -12.25 20.63 -3.56
CA ARG A 150 -12.78 21.75 -4.33
C ARG A 150 -13.38 21.39 -5.70
N VAL A 151 -13.21 20.16 -6.22
CA VAL A 151 -13.91 19.72 -7.44
C VAL A 151 -14.22 18.22 -7.39
N ARG A 152 -15.42 17.85 -6.91
CA ARG A 152 -16.00 16.52 -7.19
C ARG A 152 -17.27 16.67 -8.03
N GLY A 153 -17.13 16.33 -9.31
CA GLY A 153 -18.22 15.98 -10.23
C GLY A 153 -18.53 17.01 -11.31
N VAL A 154 -18.48 16.57 -12.58
CA VAL A 154 -18.91 17.34 -13.78
C VAL A 154 -20.39 17.77 -13.69
N LEU A 155 -21.19 17.08 -12.87
CA LEU A 155 -22.60 17.42 -12.58
C LEU A 155 -22.74 18.54 -11.54
N THR A 156 -21.83 18.61 -10.58
CA THR A 156 -21.83 19.64 -9.52
C THR A 156 -21.37 21.00 -10.06
N SER A 157 -20.61 21.03 -11.16
CA SER A 157 -20.26 22.27 -11.88
C SER A 157 -21.39 22.84 -12.75
N MET A 158 -22.51 22.13 -12.95
CA MET A 158 -23.64 22.62 -13.76
C MET A 158 -24.66 23.44 -12.95
N ILE A 159 -24.50 23.52 -11.62
CA ILE A 159 -25.34 24.37 -10.77
C ILE A 159 -24.59 25.67 -10.55
N ALA A 160 -24.98 26.73 -11.26
CA ALA A 160 -24.47 28.06 -11.02
C ALA A 160 -24.83 28.49 -9.59
N ARG A 161 -23.82 28.62 -8.72
CA ARG A 161 -23.96 29.29 -7.42
C ARG A 161 -23.28 30.65 -7.49
N PRO A 162 -23.88 31.72 -6.93
CA PRO A 162 -23.36 33.08 -7.08
C PRO A 162 -22.06 33.25 -6.27
N THR A 163 -21.03 33.76 -6.92
CA THR A 163 -19.96 34.58 -6.30
C THR A 163 -20.55 35.94 -5.88
N PRO A 164 -19.95 36.72 -4.95
CA PRO A 164 -18.55 36.70 -4.47
C PRO A 164 -18.30 37.01 -2.96
N ILE A 165 -17.11 36.69 -2.45
CA ILE A 165 -16.39 37.55 -1.46
C ILE A 165 -14.91 37.64 -1.89
N GLU A 166 -14.38 38.86 -1.90
CA GLU A 166 -13.05 39.30 -2.34
C GLU A 166 -11.86 38.47 -1.80
N PRO A 167 -10.89 38.11 -2.65
CA PRO A 167 -9.57 37.66 -2.21
C PRO A 167 -8.61 38.84 -1.98
N ALA A 168 -7.91 38.74 -0.86
CA ALA A 168 -6.74 39.54 -0.50
C ALA A 168 -5.63 39.49 -1.57
N THR A 169 -4.95 40.62 -1.70
CA THR A 169 -3.64 40.92 -2.32
C THR A 169 -3.15 40.00 -3.46
N PRO A 170 -2.90 40.53 -4.68
CA PRO A 170 -2.46 39.70 -5.79
C PRO A 170 -1.06 39.09 -5.53
N PRO A 171 -0.87 37.78 -5.74
CA PRO A 171 0.46 37.19 -5.74
C PRO A 171 1.28 37.80 -6.88
N ARG A 172 2.54 38.13 -6.58
CA ARG A 172 3.50 38.65 -7.58
C ARG A 172 3.52 37.72 -8.78
N SER A 173 3.23 38.29 -9.95
CA SER A 173 3.13 37.54 -11.20
C SER A 173 4.49 36.95 -11.59
N VAL A 174 4.63 35.63 -11.50
CA VAL A 174 5.74 34.85 -12.08
C VAL A 174 5.84 35.07 -13.61
N TRP A 175 4.78 35.60 -14.23
CA TRP A 175 4.63 35.95 -15.64
C TRP A 175 5.46 37.14 -16.14
N ALA A 176 6.07 37.93 -15.24
CA ALA A 176 6.88 39.09 -15.63
C ALA A 176 8.31 38.73 -16.05
N ASN A 177 8.78 37.50 -15.77
CA ASN A 177 10.13 37.08 -16.13
C ASN A 177 10.17 36.59 -17.60
N PRO A 178 10.97 37.23 -18.48
CA PRO A 178 11.08 36.81 -19.88
C PRO A 178 11.61 35.38 -20.02
N ILE A 179 12.44 34.93 -19.07
CA ILE A 179 12.99 33.57 -19.01
C ILE A 179 11.88 32.52 -18.89
N TRP A 180 10.83 32.79 -18.11
CA TRP A 180 9.71 31.84 -17.96
C TRP A 180 8.93 31.67 -19.26
N ARG A 181 8.76 32.76 -20.04
CA ARG A 181 8.13 32.70 -21.38
C ARG A 181 8.95 31.83 -22.34
N TRP A 182 10.28 31.92 -22.29
CA TRP A 182 11.18 31.06 -23.08
C TRP A 182 11.12 29.59 -22.64
N VAL A 183 11.05 29.30 -21.34
CA VAL A 183 10.90 27.92 -20.83
C VAL A 183 9.57 27.31 -21.28
N VAL A 184 8.48 28.08 -21.21
CA VAL A 184 7.17 27.64 -21.70
C VAL A 184 7.21 27.40 -23.22
N LEU A 185 7.81 28.32 -24.01
CA LEU A 185 7.99 28.16 -25.46
C LEU A 185 8.83 26.92 -25.80
N LEU A 186 9.92 26.69 -25.09
CA LEU A 186 10.78 25.52 -25.26
C LEU A 186 10.01 24.23 -24.94
N GLY A 187 9.20 24.23 -23.87
CA GLY A 187 8.33 23.12 -23.51
C GLY A 187 7.31 22.79 -24.60
N TRP A 188 6.66 23.81 -25.17
CA TRP A 188 5.75 23.63 -26.31
C TRP A 188 6.46 23.11 -27.56
N LEU A 189 7.67 23.60 -27.85
CA LEU A 189 8.46 23.16 -29.00
C LEU A 189 8.90 21.70 -28.85
N LEU A 190 9.36 21.30 -27.65
CA LEU A 190 9.69 19.91 -27.32
C LEU A 190 8.46 19.00 -27.45
N LEU A 191 7.32 19.42 -26.88
CA LEU A 191 6.07 18.68 -26.96
C LEU A 191 5.62 18.49 -28.41
N ALA A 192 5.66 19.55 -29.22
CA ALA A 192 5.33 19.48 -30.65
C ALA A 192 6.30 18.58 -31.43
N ALA A 193 7.60 18.60 -31.09
CA ALA A 193 8.59 17.71 -31.71
C ALA A 193 8.34 16.24 -31.37
N VAL A 194 7.99 15.92 -30.11
CA VAL A 194 7.64 14.56 -29.70
C VAL A 194 6.35 14.09 -30.37
N LEU A 195 5.32 14.94 -30.43
CA LEU A 195 4.08 14.64 -31.16
C LEU A 195 4.33 14.44 -32.66
N GLY A 196 5.15 15.29 -33.28
CA GLY A 196 5.55 15.13 -34.68
C GLY A 196 6.32 13.83 -34.94
N LEU A 197 7.22 13.45 -34.03
CA LEU A 197 7.95 12.20 -34.09
C LEU A 197 7.01 10.99 -33.97
N ILE A 198 6.07 11.03 -33.03
CA ILE A 198 5.05 9.97 -32.85
C ILE A 198 4.18 9.85 -34.10
N LEU A 199 3.71 10.98 -34.65
CA LEU A 199 2.91 10.99 -35.88
C LEU A 199 3.72 10.48 -37.07
N TRP A 200 4.99 10.87 -37.19
CA TRP A 200 5.88 10.33 -38.22
C TRP A 200 6.05 8.81 -38.06
N LEU A 201 6.32 8.32 -36.85
CA LEU A 201 6.41 6.89 -36.57
C LEU A 201 5.10 6.13 -36.82
N MET A 202 3.94 6.78 -36.77
CA MET A 202 2.65 6.18 -37.13
C MET A 202 2.36 6.23 -38.64
N VAL A 203 2.84 7.27 -39.33
CA VAL A 203 2.68 7.44 -40.79
C VAL A 203 3.71 6.64 -41.58
N TYR A 204 4.90 6.37 -41.03
CA TYR A 204 5.90 5.52 -41.68
C TYR A 204 5.47 4.06 -41.92
N PRO A 205 4.76 3.38 -41.00
CA PRO A 205 4.19 2.05 -41.23
C PRO A 205 2.84 2.09 -41.98
N CYS A 206 2.09 3.19 -41.86
CA CYS A 206 0.87 3.40 -42.63
C CYS A 206 1.21 4.12 -43.93
N GLY A 207 1.59 3.36 -44.96
CA GLY A 207 1.92 3.84 -46.31
C GLY A 207 0.81 4.67 -46.96
N LEU A 208 0.62 5.89 -46.48
CA LEU A 208 -0.27 6.90 -47.00
C LEU A 208 0.41 7.50 -48.23
N SER A 209 0.27 6.81 -49.36
CA SER A 209 0.35 7.47 -50.66
C SER A 209 -0.73 8.55 -50.71
N PRO A 210 -0.47 9.73 -51.30
CA PRO A 210 -1.45 10.82 -51.35
C PRO A 210 -2.76 10.47 -52.08
N TRP A 211 -2.86 9.30 -52.74
CA TRP A 211 -3.97 8.93 -53.63
C TRP A 211 -4.78 7.69 -53.21
N GLY A 212 -4.75 7.28 -51.93
CA GLY A 212 -5.72 6.30 -51.37
C GLY A 212 -5.13 5.29 -50.39
N PRO A 213 -5.97 4.61 -49.57
CA PRO A 213 -5.50 3.66 -48.57
C PRO A 213 -5.14 2.30 -49.22
N GLU A 214 -3.90 2.14 -49.64
CA GLU A 214 -3.36 0.80 -49.92
C GLU A 214 -3.06 0.10 -48.58
N TYR A 215 -4.07 -0.60 -48.07
CA TYR A 215 -3.99 -1.37 -46.85
C TYR A 215 -3.03 -2.56 -47.05
N CYS A 216 -1.89 -2.49 -46.37
CA CYS A 216 -1.03 -3.58 -45.91
C CYS A 216 -1.04 -4.91 -46.70
N LYS A 217 -0.35 -4.99 -47.85
CA LYS A 217 -0.12 -6.27 -48.56
C LYS A 217 0.94 -7.18 -47.91
N LYS A 218 1.58 -6.74 -46.82
CA LYS A 218 2.73 -7.43 -46.22
C LYS A 218 2.33 -8.46 -45.15
N GLU A 219 1.12 -8.35 -44.59
CA GLU A 219 0.67 -9.21 -43.48
C GLU A 219 0.01 -10.52 -43.96
N GLU A 220 -0.61 -10.51 -45.15
CA GLU A 220 -1.25 -11.70 -45.74
C GLU A 220 -0.23 -12.83 -46.03
N GLN A 221 0.99 -12.48 -46.45
CA GLN A 221 2.06 -13.46 -46.73
C GLN A 221 2.67 -14.06 -45.46
N ALA A 222 2.80 -13.27 -44.39
CA ALA A 222 3.32 -13.75 -43.11
C ALA A 222 2.31 -14.67 -42.40
N LEU A 223 1.02 -14.34 -42.47
CA LEU A 223 -0.05 -15.20 -41.94
C LEU A 223 -0.15 -16.51 -42.74
N ALA A 224 -0.07 -16.46 -44.07
CA ALA A 224 -0.12 -17.65 -44.92
C ALA A 224 1.05 -18.61 -44.65
N ALA A 225 2.26 -18.10 -44.40
CA ALA A 225 3.41 -18.91 -44.02
C ALA A 225 3.18 -19.63 -42.69
N LEU A 226 2.68 -18.92 -41.66
CA LEU A 226 2.39 -19.51 -40.34
C LEU A 226 1.30 -20.59 -40.40
N TYR A 227 0.23 -20.39 -41.18
CA TYR A 227 -0.80 -21.42 -41.38
C TYR A 227 -0.23 -22.65 -42.09
N SER A 228 0.67 -22.46 -43.07
CA SER A 228 1.28 -23.59 -43.79
C SER A 228 2.16 -24.46 -42.88
N GLU A 229 2.87 -23.87 -41.93
CA GLU A 229 3.69 -24.61 -40.96
C GLU A 229 2.84 -25.47 -40.02
N GLN A 230 1.68 -24.99 -39.58
CA GLN A 230 0.76 -25.77 -38.73
C GLN A 230 0.27 -27.04 -39.42
N TYR A 231 -0.06 -26.98 -40.71
CA TYR A 231 -0.50 -28.16 -41.48
C TYR A 231 0.61 -29.21 -41.61
N VAL A 232 1.86 -28.78 -41.81
CA VAL A 232 3.01 -29.70 -41.92
C VAL A 232 3.27 -30.42 -40.59
N ILE A 233 3.12 -29.73 -39.45
CA ILE A 233 3.29 -30.34 -38.14
C ILE A 233 2.18 -31.36 -37.86
N ALA A 234 0.93 -31.03 -38.19
CA ALA A 234 -0.21 -31.93 -38.02
C ALA A 234 -0.03 -33.25 -38.79
N ASP A 235 0.45 -33.19 -40.03
CA ASP A 235 0.69 -34.37 -40.86
C ASP A 235 1.79 -35.28 -40.27
N ARG A 236 2.88 -34.69 -39.74
CA ARG A 236 3.94 -35.45 -39.07
C ARG A 236 3.46 -36.20 -37.83
N ILE A 237 2.57 -35.60 -37.05
CA ILE A 237 2.00 -36.25 -35.85
C ILE A 237 1.19 -37.49 -36.29
N LEU A 238 0.32 -37.34 -37.29
CA LEU A 238 -0.47 -38.45 -37.82
C LEU A 238 0.40 -39.57 -38.41
N GLN A 239 1.52 -39.21 -39.04
CA GLN A 239 2.46 -40.19 -39.57
C GLN A 239 3.12 -41.00 -38.45
N VAL A 240 3.61 -40.33 -37.40
CA VAL A 240 4.23 -41.00 -36.24
C VAL A 240 3.23 -41.88 -35.51
N GLU A 241 1.99 -41.43 -35.32
CA GLU A 241 0.93 -42.25 -34.71
C GLU A 241 0.66 -43.52 -35.54
N ARG A 242 0.64 -43.40 -36.87
CA ARG A 242 0.49 -44.56 -37.76
C ARG A 242 1.67 -45.53 -37.63
N GLU A 243 2.90 -45.04 -37.53
CA GLU A 243 4.09 -45.87 -37.34
C GLU A 243 4.05 -46.62 -36.01
N ILE A 244 3.65 -45.95 -34.92
CA ILE A 244 3.47 -46.58 -33.60
C ILE A 244 2.40 -47.67 -33.67
N ALA A 245 1.25 -47.41 -34.30
CA ALA A 245 0.18 -48.39 -34.45
C ALA A 245 0.61 -49.64 -35.25
N LEU A 246 1.47 -49.46 -36.25
CA LEU A 246 2.05 -50.57 -37.02
C LEU A 246 3.10 -51.34 -36.23
N ALA A 247 3.91 -50.66 -35.41
CA ALA A 247 4.89 -51.29 -34.53
C ALA A 247 4.22 -52.11 -33.42
N ASP A 248 3.15 -51.59 -32.81
CA ASP A 248 2.44 -52.27 -31.72
C ASP A 248 1.81 -53.60 -32.19
N ARG A 249 1.23 -53.60 -33.40
CA ARG A 249 0.73 -54.84 -34.05
C ARG A 249 1.81 -55.92 -34.23
N ARG A 250 3.09 -55.54 -34.36
CA ARG A 250 4.20 -56.50 -34.52
C ARG A 250 4.68 -57.08 -33.19
N CYS A 251 4.35 -56.47 -32.05
CA CYS A 251 4.83 -56.84 -30.73
C CYS A 251 3.87 -57.71 -29.91
N ILE A 252 2.69 -58.06 -30.43
CA ILE A 252 1.76 -58.97 -29.74
C ILE A 252 2.25 -60.42 -29.91
N ALA A 253 3.03 -60.90 -28.95
CA ALA A 253 3.34 -62.32 -28.82
C ALA A 253 2.09 -63.08 -28.35
N VAL A 254 1.59 -64.01 -29.17
CA VAL A 254 0.56 -64.97 -28.76
C VAL A 254 1.17 -65.86 -27.68
N ILE A 255 0.70 -65.75 -26.44
CA ILE A 255 1.08 -66.65 -25.35
C ILE A 255 0.40 -68.00 -25.62
N PRO A 256 1.12 -69.09 -25.93
CA PRO A 256 0.50 -70.40 -26.04
C PRO A 256 0.06 -70.85 -24.66
N VAL A 257 -1.24 -71.09 -24.48
CA VAL A 257 -1.79 -71.71 -23.27
C VAL A 257 -1.34 -73.17 -23.26
N ALA A 258 -0.36 -73.51 -22.42
CA ALA A 258 0.03 -74.89 -22.17
C ALA A 258 -1.02 -75.59 -21.28
N PRO A 259 -1.33 -76.88 -21.51
CA PRO A 259 -2.33 -77.60 -20.72
C PRO A 259 -1.87 -77.78 -19.27
N ALA A 260 -2.82 -77.65 -18.34
CA ALA A 260 -2.60 -77.71 -16.91
C ALA A 260 -1.96 -79.04 -16.47
N LYS A 261 -0.80 -78.96 -15.83
CA LYS A 261 -0.13 -80.08 -15.18
C LYS A 261 -0.69 -80.21 -13.76
N GLU A 262 -1.26 -81.38 -13.44
CA GLU A 262 -1.79 -81.69 -12.11
C GLU A 262 -0.74 -81.44 -11.01
N ILE A 263 -1.15 -80.68 -10.00
CA ILE A 263 -0.35 -80.31 -8.85
C ILE A 263 -0.50 -81.43 -7.80
N LYS A 264 0.60 -82.13 -7.47
CA LYS A 264 0.66 -82.91 -6.23
C LYS A 264 0.89 -81.97 -5.05
N PRO A 265 0.11 -82.06 -3.95
CA PRO A 265 0.21 -81.12 -2.83
C PRO A 265 1.51 -81.34 -2.05
N LYS A 266 2.32 -80.28 -1.95
CA LYS A 266 3.49 -80.21 -1.05
C LYS A 266 3.02 -79.63 0.30
N PRO A 267 3.41 -80.22 1.44
CA PRO A 267 2.86 -79.84 2.73
C PRO A 267 3.24 -78.42 3.14
N GLU A 268 2.21 -77.74 3.63
CA GLU A 268 2.13 -76.41 4.21
C GLU A 268 3.22 -76.16 5.27
N LYS A 269 4.13 -75.20 5.01
CA LYS A 269 4.92 -74.58 6.07
C LYS A 269 4.18 -73.35 6.56
N LYS A 270 3.51 -73.52 7.70
CA LYS A 270 2.97 -72.45 8.54
C LYS A 270 4.09 -71.45 8.89
N GLY A 271 3.87 -70.22 8.48
CA GLY A 271 4.74 -69.08 8.74
C GLY A 271 4.05 -67.78 8.32
N ALA A 272 2.81 -67.59 8.77
CA ALA A 272 2.13 -66.31 8.65
C ALA A 272 2.72 -65.35 9.69
N LEU A 273 3.49 -64.35 9.25
CA LEU A 273 3.59 -63.10 10.01
C LEU A 273 2.39 -62.22 9.61
N PRO A 274 1.52 -61.81 10.54
CA PRO A 274 0.47 -60.86 10.23
C PRO A 274 1.06 -59.47 9.98
N ILE A 275 0.67 -58.85 8.87
CA ILE A 275 0.96 -57.43 8.60
C ILE A 275 0.04 -56.63 9.52
N ASP A 276 0.59 -56.09 10.60
CA ASP A 276 -0.11 -55.18 11.52
C ASP A 276 -0.24 -53.78 10.88
N LEU A 277 -1.39 -53.53 10.28
CA LEU A 277 -1.76 -52.25 9.67
C LEU A 277 -2.02 -51.14 10.71
N ASN A 278 -2.02 -51.41 12.01
CA ASN A 278 -2.24 -50.39 13.05
C ASN A 278 -0.95 -49.71 13.54
N GLY A 279 0.24 -50.22 13.19
CA GLY A 279 1.53 -49.62 13.54
C GLY A 279 1.97 -48.44 12.64
N VAL A 280 1.44 -48.36 11.41
CA VAL A 280 1.82 -47.33 10.42
C VAL A 280 1.06 -46.02 10.66
N SER A 281 -0.16 -46.09 11.19
CA SER A 281 -0.99 -44.90 11.47
C SER A 281 -0.48 -44.05 12.65
N ARG A 282 0.25 -44.65 13.62
CA ARG A 282 0.77 -43.90 14.78
C ARG A 282 2.08 -43.13 14.50
N ARG A 283 2.78 -43.39 13.39
CA ARG A 283 4.01 -42.65 13.03
C ARG A 283 3.76 -41.38 12.21
N PHE A 284 2.55 -41.17 11.69
CA PHE A 284 2.19 -39.92 11.00
C PHE A 284 1.38 -38.93 11.87
N ALA A 285 0.87 -39.36 13.03
CA ALA A 285 0.25 -38.47 14.00
C ALA A 285 1.25 -37.64 14.84
N GLY A 286 2.56 -37.92 14.73
CA GLY A 286 3.63 -37.22 15.46
C GLY A 286 4.32 -36.08 14.71
N LEU A 287 3.99 -35.84 13.43
CA LEU A 287 4.63 -34.81 12.61
C LEU A 287 3.70 -33.66 12.20
N ALA A 288 2.41 -33.73 12.56
CA ALA A 288 1.43 -32.67 12.27
C ALA A 288 1.21 -31.68 13.44
N SER A 289 1.98 -31.78 14.53
CA SER A 289 1.81 -30.94 15.73
C SER A 289 2.86 -29.84 15.90
N ALA A 290 3.67 -29.54 14.87
CA ALA A 290 4.79 -28.61 14.99
C ALA A 290 4.55 -27.18 14.45
N LEU A 291 3.37 -26.82 13.94
CA LEU A 291 3.17 -25.47 13.35
C LEU A 291 1.83 -24.78 13.69
N TYR A 292 1.19 -25.14 14.80
CA TYR A 292 0.08 -24.35 15.35
C TYR A 292 0.22 -24.22 16.87
N THR A 293 0.82 -23.12 17.32
CA THR A 293 0.66 -22.65 18.71
C THR A 293 0.11 -21.24 18.67
N PRO A 294 -1.19 -21.05 18.93
CA PRO A 294 -1.76 -19.75 19.23
C PRO A 294 -1.91 -19.55 20.76
N LEU A 295 -1.86 -18.28 21.15
CA LEU A 295 -2.44 -17.63 22.35
C LEU A 295 -1.65 -17.60 23.66
N ASN A 296 -1.11 -16.40 23.96
CA ASN A 296 -1.68 -15.46 24.93
C ASN A 296 -2.40 -16.07 26.15
N ARG A 297 -1.88 -15.86 27.39
CA ARG A 297 -2.62 -15.26 28.53
C ARG A 297 -1.73 -15.10 29.79
N THR A 298 -1.72 -13.86 30.28
CA THR A 298 -1.51 -13.32 31.63
C THR A 298 -1.49 -14.27 32.85
N ARG A 299 -0.69 -13.93 33.89
CA ARG A 299 -1.14 -13.27 35.16
C ARG A 299 -0.33 -13.71 36.41
N SER A 300 0.27 -12.71 37.08
CA SER A 300 0.34 -12.47 38.54
C SER A 300 1.05 -13.45 39.51
N GLY A 301 2.02 -12.90 40.24
CA GLY A 301 1.95 -12.79 41.71
C GLY A 301 2.87 -13.68 42.54
N ASN A 302 4.05 -13.17 42.90
CA ASN A 302 4.50 -12.85 44.27
C ASN A 302 5.98 -12.45 44.27
#